data_AF-A0A0C3P336-F1
#
_entry.id   AF-A0A0C3P336-F1
#
_cell.length_a   1.000
_cell.length_b   1.000
_cell.length_c   1.000
_cell.angle_alpha   90.00
_cell.angle_beta   90.00
_cell.angle_gamma   90.00
#
_symmetry.space_group_name_H-M   'P 1'
#
loop_
_entity.id
_entity.type
_entity.pdbx_description
1 polymer ?
#
loop_
_entity_poly.entity_id
_entity_poly.type
_entity_poly.pdbx_seq_one_letter_code
_entity_poly.pdbx_strand_id
1 'polypeptide(L)'
;MFSTASFLPLLTLVLAAVASPMVERRAAFTLQNGKDAQALNAKFATLSAASSCTSGENACINGAFAQCSNGRFVTMPCAGGLTCVALPLVNSAGTSITCDTEADAAARIANTGATGGISGRSLKSRAAFTLQNGQDAQKLNAQFETLTASSPCTDGQNACVQGDFAQCVAGKFITMPCSGGLSCVALPLVNSPGTSITCDTQADAAARISATGATGGISG
;
A
#
# COMPACT_ATOMS: atom_id res chain seq x y z
N MET A 1 -36.81 79.02 -15.87
CA MET A 1 -37.09 77.65 -15.44
C MET A 1 -35.76 76.96 -15.22
N PHE A 2 -35.40 76.74 -13.95
CA PHE A 2 -34.10 76.25 -13.51
C PHE A 2 -34.08 74.72 -13.58
N SER A 3 -33.03 74.13 -14.15
CA SER A 3 -32.80 72.69 -14.14
C SER A 3 -31.48 72.41 -13.42
N THR A 4 -31.57 72.01 -12.16
CA THR A 4 -30.43 71.67 -11.29
C THR A 4 -29.94 70.26 -11.56
N ALA A 5 -28.65 70.12 -11.84
CA ALA A 5 -27.96 68.84 -11.95
C ALA A 5 -27.65 68.27 -10.54
N SER A 6 -28.08 67.03 -10.27
CA SER A 6 -27.74 66.29 -9.05
C SER A 6 -26.63 65.29 -9.36
N PHE A 7 -25.44 65.51 -8.78
CA PHE A 7 -24.34 64.56 -8.74
C PHE A 7 -24.45 63.69 -7.47
N LEU A 8 -24.60 62.38 -7.63
CA LEU A 8 -24.44 61.40 -6.53
C LEU A 8 -22.98 60.92 -6.48
N PRO A 9 -22.30 60.94 -5.32
CA PRO A 9 -20.99 60.31 -5.18
C PRO A 9 -21.13 58.80 -4.96
N LEU A 10 -20.55 57.99 -5.83
CA LEU A 10 -20.35 56.56 -5.59
C LEU A 10 -19.22 56.38 -4.56
N LEU A 11 -19.56 55.95 -3.35
CA LEU A 11 -18.60 55.57 -2.33
C LEU A 11 -18.12 54.13 -2.59
N THR A 12 -16.99 53.96 -3.28
CA THR A 12 -16.35 52.65 -3.49
C THR A 12 -15.63 52.21 -2.23
N LEU A 13 -16.19 51.22 -1.53
CA LEU A 13 -15.56 50.56 -0.38
C LEU A 13 -14.53 49.53 -0.89
N VAL A 14 -13.24 49.87 -0.81
CA VAL A 14 -12.15 48.94 -1.16
C VAL A 14 -11.87 48.04 0.04
N LEU A 15 -12.32 46.78 -0.04
CA LEU A 15 -12.03 45.75 0.97
C LEU A 15 -10.64 45.16 0.69
N ALA A 16 -9.60 45.65 1.37
CA ALA A 16 -8.26 45.08 1.28
C ALA A 16 -8.21 43.75 2.07
N ALA A 17 -8.26 42.62 1.38
CA ALA A 17 -8.05 41.30 1.96
C ALA A 17 -6.56 41.12 2.32
N VAL A 18 -6.22 41.26 3.60
CA VAL A 18 -4.88 40.97 4.13
C VAL A 18 -4.67 39.44 4.22
N ALA A 19 -4.29 38.82 3.09
CA ALA A 19 -3.80 37.45 3.11
C ALA A 19 -2.51 37.38 3.94
N SER A 20 -2.57 36.70 5.09
CA SER A 20 -1.43 36.63 6.01
C SER A 20 -0.36 35.67 5.49
N PRO A 21 0.94 36.03 5.56
CA PRO A 21 2.04 35.23 5.00
C PRO A 21 2.18 33.80 5.58
N MET A 22 1.52 33.51 6.70
CA MET A 22 1.48 32.15 7.28
C MET A 22 0.62 31.16 6.49
N VAL A 23 -0.48 31.62 5.87
CA VAL A 23 -1.38 30.76 5.09
C VAL A 23 -0.71 30.32 3.80
N GLU A 24 0.02 31.24 3.16
CA GLU A 24 0.74 30.98 1.91
C GLU A 24 1.94 30.04 2.12
N ARG A 25 2.67 30.18 3.25
CA ARG A 25 3.72 29.22 3.62
C ARG A 25 3.19 27.82 3.88
N ARG A 26 2.02 27.67 4.52
CA ARG A 26 1.39 26.34 4.74
C ARG A 26 0.95 25.71 3.43
N ALA A 27 0.34 26.49 2.52
CA ALA A 27 -0.05 25.99 1.21
C ALA A 27 1.15 25.49 0.40
N ALA A 28 2.30 26.16 0.50
CA ALA A 28 3.50 25.83 -0.28
C ALA A 28 4.02 24.40 -0.05
N PHE A 29 3.98 23.89 1.19
CA PHE A 29 4.46 22.53 1.48
C PHE A 29 3.34 21.50 1.61
N THR A 30 2.08 21.88 1.77
CA THR A 30 0.99 20.92 2.02
C THR A 30 0.90 19.86 0.91
N LEU A 31 0.75 20.27 -0.35
CA LEU A 31 0.69 19.33 -1.48
C LEU A 31 1.99 18.53 -1.63
N GLN A 32 3.14 19.17 -1.42
CA GLN A 32 4.44 18.50 -1.54
C GLN A 32 4.60 17.41 -0.48
N ASN A 33 4.26 17.68 0.78
CA ASN A 33 4.29 16.70 1.86
C ASN A 33 3.41 15.48 1.55
N GLY A 34 2.25 15.69 0.93
CA GLY A 34 1.39 14.59 0.48
C GLY A 34 2.06 13.71 -0.58
N LYS A 35 2.69 14.34 -1.59
CA LYS A 35 3.45 13.63 -2.63
C LYS A 35 4.68 12.92 -2.07
N ASP A 36 5.38 13.52 -1.12
CA ASP A 36 6.54 12.93 -0.46
C ASP A 36 6.13 11.73 0.38
N ALA A 37 5.01 11.82 1.11
CA ALA A 37 4.44 10.70 1.84
C ALA A 37 4.07 9.55 0.88
N GLN A 38 3.47 9.87 -0.27
CA GLN A 38 3.17 8.88 -1.31
C GLN A 38 4.42 8.18 -1.85
N ALA A 39 5.48 8.95 -2.15
CA ALA A 39 6.75 8.41 -2.62
C ALA A 39 7.39 7.50 -1.57
N LEU A 40 7.37 7.88 -0.29
CA LEU A 40 7.85 7.03 0.81
C LEU A 40 7.05 5.74 0.92
N ASN A 41 5.71 5.80 0.90
CA ASN A 41 4.88 4.60 0.95
C ASN A 41 5.10 3.68 -0.26
N ALA A 42 5.33 4.25 -1.45
CA ALA A 42 5.69 3.48 -2.64
C ALA A 42 7.06 2.80 -2.49
N LYS A 43 8.07 3.51 -1.95
CA LYS A 43 9.40 2.95 -1.64
C LYS A 43 9.29 1.82 -0.62
N PHE A 44 8.53 2.01 0.44
CA PHE A 44 8.36 1.01 1.50
C PHE A 44 7.77 -0.30 1.00
N ALA A 45 6.86 -0.24 0.02
CA ALA A 45 6.31 -1.43 -0.62
C ALA A 45 7.36 -2.29 -1.37
N THR A 46 8.56 -1.76 -1.63
CA THR A 46 9.66 -2.51 -2.27
C THR A 46 10.70 -3.01 -1.26
N LEU A 47 10.54 -2.72 0.03
CA LEU A 47 11.49 -3.11 1.06
C LEU A 47 11.06 -4.40 1.76
N SER A 48 12.05 -5.13 2.28
CA SER A 48 11.86 -6.25 3.19
C SER A 48 12.77 -6.08 4.41
N ALA A 49 12.59 -6.90 5.44
CA ALA A 49 13.47 -6.88 6.61
C ALA A 49 14.95 -7.15 6.27
N ALA A 50 15.21 -7.82 5.15
CA ALA A 50 16.55 -8.11 4.65
C ALA A 50 17.17 -6.99 3.80
N SER A 51 16.39 -5.97 3.42
CA SER A 51 16.90 -4.82 2.67
C SER A 51 18.00 -4.10 3.46
N SER A 52 19.06 -3.68 2.76
CA SER A 52 20.10 -2.83 3.35
C SER A 52 19.54 -1.45 3.68
N CYS A 53 20.01 -0.87 4.79
CA CYS A 53 19.54 0.43 5.26
C CYS A 53 20.63 1.17 6.05
N THR A 54 20.40 2.46 6.30
CA THR A 54 21.29 3.28 7.13
C THR A 54 20.82 3.30 8.58
N SER A 55 21.73 3.16 9.56
CA SER A 55 21.35 3.14 10.99
C SER A 55 20.47 4.34 11.35
N GLY A 56 19.34 4.07 12.01
CA GLY A 56 18.33 5.08 12.36
C GLY A 56 17.32 5.43 11.26
N GLU A 57 17.46 4.89 10.03
CA GLU A 57 16.44 4.99 8.99
C GLU A 57 15.16 4.26 9.44
N ASN A 58 14.03 4.94 9.35
CA ASN A 58 12.72 4.36 9.64
C ASN A 58 12.00 4.04 8.32
N ALA A 59 11.25 2.94 8.31
CA ALA A 59 10.46 2.49 7.17
C ALA A 59 9.19 1.78 7.61
N CYS A 60 8.35 1.42 6.65
CA CYS A 60 7.26 0.48 6.84
C CYS A 60 7.57 -0.81 6.06
N ILE A 61 7.48 -1.97 6.70
CA ILE A 61 7.74 -3.26 6.06
C ILE A 61 6.57 -4.18 6.36
N ASN A 62 5.84 -4.57 5.31
CA ASN A 62 4.63 -5.40 5.43
C ASN A 62 3.64 -4.88 6.49
N GLY A 63 3.47 -3.55 6.54
CA GLY A 63 2.58 -2.88 7.50
C GLY A 63 3.12 -2.75 8.93
N ALA A 64 4.30 -3.30 9.25
CA ALA A 64 4.97 -3.08 10.53
C ALA A 64 5.88 -1.84 10.47
N PHE A 65 6.02 -1.14 11.60
CA PHE A 65 7.03 -0.10 11.75
C PHE A 65 8.40 -0.77 11.75
N ALA A 66 9.37 -0.18 11.05
CA ALA A 66 10.72 -0.71 10.98
C ALA A 66 11.74 0.36 11.26
N GLN A 67 12.76 0.02 12.04
CA GLN A 67 13.95 0.86 12.23
C GLN A 67 15.19 0.08 11.84
N CYS A 68 16.08 0.75 11.11
CA CYS A 68 17.35 0.17 10.72
C CYS A 68 18.30 0.06 11.91
N SER A 69 18.78 -1.16 12.16
CA SER A 69 19.81 -1.47 13.14
C SER A 69 20.83 -2.43 12.51
N ASN A 70 22.12 -2.11 12.61
CA ASN A 70 23.21 -2.90 12.04
C ASN A 70 23.05 -3.20 10.53
N GLY A 71 22.55 -2.23 9.77
CA GLY A 71 22.40 -2.33 8.30
C GLY A 71 21.20 -3.15 7.83
N ARG A 72 20.32 -3.59 8.74
CA ARG A 72 19.07 -4.30 8.43
C ARG A 72 17.89 -3.72 9.21
N PHE A 73 16.69 -3.92 8.68
CA PHE A 73 15.48 -3.44 9.34
C PHE A 73 15.00 -4.39 10.43
N VAL A 74 14.82 -3.85 11.63
CA VAL A 74 14.14 -4.52 12.74
C VAL A 74 12.70 -4.03 12.76
N THR A 75 11.74 -4.95 12.71
CA THR A 75 10.31 -4.63 12.62
C THR A 75 9.64 -4.71 13.99
N MET A 76 8.68 -3.82 14.21
CA MET A 76 7.79 -3.78 15.36
C MET A 76 6.35 -3.66 14.83
N PRO A 77 5.46 -4.61 15.13
CA PRO A 77 4.10 -4.59 14.63
C PRO A 77 3.33 -3.39 15.18
N CYS A 78 2.44 -2.84 14.37
CA CYS A 78 1.46 -1.87 14.83
C CYS A 78 0.38 -2.52 15.70
N ALA A 79 -0.28 -1.74 16.55
CA ALA A 79 -1.42 -2.22 17.31
C ALA A 79 -2.57 -2.68 16.37
N GLY A 80 -3.41 -3.61 16.85
CA GLY A 80 -4.41 -4.29 16.01
C GLY A 80 -5.28 -3.34 15.19
N GLY A 81 -5.38 -3.62 13.89
CA GLY A 81 -6.14 -2.80 12.91
C GLY A 81 -5.38 -1.61 12.34
N LEU A 82 -4.15 -1.35 12.80
CA LEU A 82 -3.29 -0.29 12.27
C LEU A 82 -2.19 -0.87 11.37
N THR A 83 -1.71 -0.04 10.45
CA THR A 83 -0.57 -0.32 9.59
C THR A 83 0.40 0.86 9.60
N CYS A 84 1.69 0.57 9.48
CA CYS A 84 2.71 1.59 9.30
C CYS A 84 2.52 2.28 7.96
N VAL A 85 2.51 3.61 8.00
CA VAL A 85 2.39 4.49 6.83
C VAL A 85 3.23 5.76 7.01
N ALA A 86 3.74 6.31 5.92
CA ALA A 86 4.21 7.69 5.86
C ALA A 86 3.02 8.63 5.66
N LEU A 87 2.96 9.70 6.46
CA LEU A 87 1.90 10.71 6.44
C LEU A 87 2.50 12.12 6.29
N PRO A 88 1.78 13.04 5.64
CA PRO A 88 2.22 14.43 5.50
C PRO A 88 2.21 15.15 6.85
N LEU A 89 3.25 15.95 7.11
CA LEU A 89 3.22 16.89 8.23
C LEU A 89 2.29 18.06 7.90
N VAL A 90 1.49 18.49 8.87
CA VAL A 90 0.44 19.52 8.67
C VAL A 90 0.96 20.94 8.97
N ASN A 91 1.92 21.07 9.88
CA ASN A 91 2.39 22.37 10.38
C ASN A 91 3.81 22.74 9.92
N SER A 92 4.50 21.84 9.21
CA SER A 92 5.86 22.03 8.72
C SER A 92 6.09 21.22 7.44
N ALA A 93 7.15 21.54 6.70
CA ALA A 93 7.59 20.71 5.58
C ALA A 93 8.04 19.32 6.05
N GLY A 94 7.79 18.30 5.22
CA GLY A 94 8.22 16.92 5.44
C GLY A 94 7.08 15.95 5.77
N THR A 95 7.48 14.77 6.22
CA THR A 95 6.60 13.63 6.48
C THR A 95 6.93 12.98 7.82
N SER A 96 5.99 12.22 8.37
CA SER A 96 6.19 11.37 9.55
C SER A 96 5.80 9.93 9.24
N ILE A 97 6.49 8.96 9.84
CA ILE A 97 6.14 7.54 9.75
C ILE A 97 5.44 7.14 11.05
N THR A 98 4.25 6.57 10.97
CA THR A 98 3.44 6.17 12.14
C THR A 98 2.54 4.98 11.81
N CYS A 99 2.02 4.32 12.84
CA CYS A 99 0.92 3.37 12.71
C CYS A 99 -0.40 4.15 12.62
N ASP A 100 -1.21 3.86 11.61
CA ASP A 100 -2.54 4.45 11.40
C ASP A 100 -3.44 3.46 10.64
N THR A 101 -4.72 3.76 10.49
CA THR A 101 -5.59 3.01 9.58
C THR A 101 -5.32 3.41 8.13
N GLU A 102 -5.47 2.49 7.18
CA GLU A 102 -5.34 2.83 5.76
C GLU A 102 -6.36 3.90 5.33
N ALA A 103 -7.57 3.86 5.89
CA ALA A 103 -8.62 4.82 5.59
C ALA A 103 -8.22 6.24 6.00
N ASP A 104 -7.73 6.42 7.24
CA ASP A 104 -7.28 7.74 7.72
C ASP A 104 -6.04 8.21 6.95
N ALA A 105 -5.07 7.32 6.71
CA ALA A 105 -3.89 7.62 5.94
C ALA A 105 -4.22 8.14 4.53
N ALA A 106 -5.13 7.46 3.84
CA ALA A 106 -5.61 7.86 2.52
C ALA A 106 -6.32 9.22 2.56
N ALA A 107 -7.17 9.45 3.57
CA ALA A 107 -7.88 10.71 3.75
C ALA A 107 -6.91 11.88 4.02
N ARG A 108 -5.92 11.69 4.90
CA ARG A 108 -4.92 12.72 5.24
C ARG A 108 -4.04 13.10 4.06
N ILE A 109 -3.65 12.13 3.23
CA ILE A 109 -2.91 12.39 1.99
C ILE A 109 -3.82 13.10 0.97
N ALA A 110 -5.07 12.67 0.81
CA ALA A 110 -6.01 13.31 -0.10
C ALA A 110 -6.31 14.78 0.29
N ASN A 111 -6.38 15.07 1.60
CA ASN A 111 -6.59 16.41 2.14
C ASN A 111 -5.46 17.39 1.80
N THR A 112 -4.28 16.91 1.37
CA THR A 112 -3.23 17.79 0.87
C THR A 112 -3.42 18.20 -0.60
N GLY A 113 -4.43 17.66 -1.28
CA GLY A 113 -4.62 17.76 -2.73
C GLY A 113 -3.83 16.72 -3.53
N ALA A 114 -3.10 15.81 -2.87
CA ALA A 114 -2.44 14.71 -3.56
C ALA A 114 -3.47 13.67 -4.04
N THR A 115 -3.26 13.09 -5.22
CA THR A 115 -4.14 12.08 -5.83
C THR A 115 -3.41 10.74 -5.96
N GLY A 116 -4.10 9.62 -6.17
CA GLY A 116 -3.47 8.30 -6.26
C GLY A 116 -3.32 7.55 -4.92
N GLY A 117 -4.11 7.91 -3.91
CA GLY A 117 -4.17 7.20 -2.62
C GLY A 117 -2.85 7.26 -1.83
N ILE A 118 -2.62 6.25 -0.97
CA ILE A 118 -1.49 6.25 -0.01
C ILE A 118 -0.11 6.24 -0.70
N SER A 119 0.03 5.64 -1.88
CA SER A 119 1.32 5.48 -2.58
C SER A 119 1.44 6.31 -3.86
N GLY A 120 0.50 7.23 -4.13
CA GLY A 120 0.54 8.09 -5.33
C GLY A 120 0.40 7.35 -6.65
N ARG A 121 0.11 6.04 -6.60
CA ARG A 121 -0.17 5.24 -7.79
C ARG A 121 -1.61 5.49 -8.21
N SER A 122 -1.80 5.84 -9.48
CA SER A 122 -3.15 6.02 -10.01
C SER A 122 -3.96 4.74 -9.79
N LEU A 123 -5.27 4.86 -9.52
CA LEU A 123 -6.17 3.71 -9.46
C LEU A 123 -6.08 2.85 -10.73
N LYS A 124 -5.79 3.48 -11.87
CA LYS A 124 -5.52 2.81 -13.15
C LYS A 124 -4.25 1.95 -13.12
N SER A 125 -3.19 2.42 -12.48
CA SER A 125 -1.94 1.68 -12.33
C SER A 125 -2.07 0.52 -11.34
N ARG A 126 -2.86 0.67 -10.27
CA ARG A 126 -3.21 -0.45 -9.38
C ARG A 126 -4.07 -1.47 -10.13
N ALA A 127 -5.16 -1.01 -10.75
CA ALA A 127 -6.04 -1.85 -11.56
C ALA A 127 -5.30 -2.63 -12.65
N ALA A 128 -4.26 -2.04 -13.27
CA ALA A 128 -3.49 -2.68 -14.33
C ALA A 128 -2.85 -4.01 -13.92
N PHE A 129 -2.44 -4.17 -12.66
CA PHE A 129 -1.91 -5.44 -12.16
C PHE A 129 -2.83 -6.14 -11.16
N THR A 130 -3.80 -5.46 -10.55
CA THR A 130 -4.68 -6.08 -9.54
C THR A 130 -5.45 -7.26 -10.13
N LEU A 131 -6.14 -7.09 -11.26
CA LEU A 131 -6.86 -8.18 -11.92
C LEU A 131 -5.90 -9.28 -12.39
N GLN A 132 -4.77 -8.89 -12.98
CA GLN A 132 -3.76 -9.84 -13.46
C GLN A 132 -3.19 -10.69 -12.31
N ASN A 133 -2.88 -10.08 -11.18
CA ASN A 133 -2.39 -10.79 -9.99
C ASN A 133 -3.44 -11.78 -9.46
N GLY A 134 -4.73 -11.43 -9.52
CA GLY A 134 -5.82 -12.34 -9.16
C GLY A 134 -5.87 -13.55 -10.08
N GLN A 135 -5.79 -13.34 -11.39
CA GLN A 135 -5.76 -14.41 -12.40
C GLN A 135 -4.49 -15.26 -12.31
N ASP A 136 -3.34 -14.65 -12.03
CA ASP A 136 -2.08 -15.35 -11.83
C ASP A 136 -2.12 -16.21 -10.56
N ALA A 137 -2.74 -15.72 -9.48
CA ALA A 137 -2.97 -16.49 -8.26
C ALA A 137 -3.89 -17.69 -8.53
N GLN A 138 -4.98 -17.50 -9.29
CA GLN A 138 -5.86 -18.59 -9.71
C GLN A 138 -5.13 -19.66 -10.49
N LYS A 139 -4.34 -19.25 -11.49
CA LYS A 139 -3.54 -20.16 -12.30
C LYS A 139 -2.54 -20.96 -11.46
N LEU A 140 -1.89 -20.31 -10.48
CA LEU A 140 -0.98 -21.00 -9.56
C LEU A 140 -1.73 -22.00 -8.68
N ASN A 141 -2.89 -21.63 -8.12
CA ASN A 141 -3.69 -22.54 -7.30
C ASN A 141 -4.17 -23.76 -8.10
N ALA A 142 -4.66 -23.55 -9.33
CA ALA A 142 -5.02 -24.65 -10.24
C ALA A 142 -3.82 -25.55 -10.57
N GLN A 143 -2.63 -24.97 -10.75
CA GLN A 143 -1.41 -25.76 -10.94
C GLN A 143 -1.08 -26.59 -9.70
N PHE A 144 -1.20 -26.00 -8.50
CA PHE A 144 -0.90 -26.66 -7.22
C PHE A 144 -1.80 -27.86 -6.94
N GLU A 145 -3.05 -27.85 -7.38
CA GLU A 145 -3.96 -29.01 -7.30
C GLU A 145 -3.42 -30.26 -8.02
N THR A 146 -2.54 -30.07 -9.01
CA THR A 146 -1.92 -31.17 -9.77
C THR A 146 -0.60 -31.67 -9.17
N LEU A 147 -0.05 -30.96 -8.19
CA LEU A 147 1.26 -31.27 -7.61
C LEU A 147 1.16 -32.31 -6.49
N THR A 148 2.19 -33.15 -6.44
CA THR A 148 2.44 -34.07 -5.34
C THR A 148 3.86 -33.85 -4.81
N ALA A 149 4.19 -34.44 -3.66
CA ALA A 149 5.55 -34.37 -3.12
C ALA A 149 6.62 -34.97 -4.06
N SER A 150 6.21 -35.84 -4.99
CA SER A 150 7.10 -36.45 -5.99
C SER A 150 7.16 -35.68 -7.32
N SER A 151 6.35 -34.63 -7.50
CA SER A 151 6.42 -33.78 -8.70
C SER A 151 7.82 -33.17 -8.85
N PRO A 152 8.39 -33.16 -10.08
CA PRO A 152 9.65 -32.50 -10.32
C PRO A 152 9.50 -30.98 -10.13
N CYS A 153 10.52 -30.34 -9.56
CA CYS A 153 10.52 -28.91 -9.30
C CYS A 153 11.93 -28.31 -9.44
N THR A 154 12.02 -26.98 -9.46
CA THR A 154 13.30 -26.26 -9.46
C THR A 154 13.67 -25.86 -8.04
N ASP A 155 14.91 -26.09 -7.61
CA ASP A 155 15.38 -25.77 -6.26
C ASP A 155 15.03 -24.32 -5.85
N GLY A 156 14.48 -24.17 -4.65
CA GLY A 156 13.99 -22.89 -4.12
C GLY A 156 12.59 -22.49 -4.58
N GLN A 157 11.97 -23.21 -5.52
CA GLN A 157 10.58 -22.98 -5.91
C GLN A 157 9.64 -23.28 -4.73
N ASN A 158 8.75 -22.32 -4.44
CA ASN A 158 7.66 -22.52 -3.49
C ASN A 158 6.38 -22.95 -4.21
N ALA A 159 5.59 -23.81 -3.58
CA ALA A 159 4.31 -24.28 -4.11
C ALA A 159 3.37 -24.65 -2.95
N CYS A 160 2.12 -24.96 -3.28
CA CYS A 160 1.23 -25.69 -2.39
C CYS A 160 1.12 -27.13 -2.86
N VAL A 161 1.29 -28.09 -1.96
CA VAL A 161 1.17 -29.53 -2.26
C VAL A 161 0.20 -30.12 -1.26
N GLN A 162 -0.95 -30.58 -1.74
CA GLN A 162 -2.02 -31.16 -0.90
C GLN A 162 -2.45 -30.24 0.27
N GLY A 163 -2.40 -28.93 0.08
CA GLY A 163 -2.76 -27.93 1.10
C GLY A 163 -1.61 -27.53 2.04
N ASP A 164 -0.45 -28.18 1.96
CA ASP A 164 0.73 -27.80 2.73
C ASP A 164 1.62 -26.82 1.94
N PHE A 165 2.31 -25.93 2.67
CA PHE A 165 3.34 -25.11 2.07
C PHE A 165 4.53 -25.99 1.70
N ALA A 166 5.03 -25.88 0.48
CA ALA A 166 6.13 -26.70 0.00
C ALA A 166 7.25 -25.85 -0.58
N GLN A 167 8.50 -26.25 -0.31
CA GLN A 167 9.68 -25.72 -0.99
C GLN A 167 10.42 -26.85 -1.68
N CYS A 168 10.86 -26.59 -2.91
CA CYS A 168 11.67 -27.53 -3.67
C CYS A 168 13.11 -27.58 -3.13
N VAL A 169 13.57 -28.79 -2.79
CA VAL A 169 14.94 -29.07 -2.38
C VAL A 169 15.41 -30.33 -3.09
N ALA A 170 16.52 -30.22 -3.83
CA ALA A 170 17.09 -31.28 -4.65
C ALA A 170 16.07 -31.90 -5.63
N GLY A 171 15.27 -31.05 -6.28
CA GLY A 171 14.29 -31.43 -7.30
C GLY A 171 13.02 -32.13 -6.78
N LYS A 172 12.78 -32.12 -5.46
CA LYS A 172 11.55 -32.64 -4.83
C LYS A 172 10.95 -31.63 -3.87
N PHE A 173 9.63 -31.65 -3.72
CA PHE A 173 8.93 -30.79 -2.77
C PHE A 173 9.04 -31.35 -1.34
N ILE A 174 9.56 -30.53 -0.44
CA ILE A 174 9.51 -30.76 1.01
C ILE A 174 8.34 -29.94 1.55
N THR A 175 7.37 -30.63 2.16
CA THR A 175 6.17 -30.00 2.70
C THR A 175 6.34 -29.58 4.16
N MET A 176 5.73 -28.48 4.51
CA MET A 176 5.57 -27.94 5.86
C MET A 176 4.09 -27.65 6.05
N PRO A 177 3.42 -28.36 6.98
CA PRO A 177 1.99 -28.20 7.15
C PRO A 177 1.64 -26.80 7.65
N CYS A 178 0.53 -26.29 7.15
CA CYS A 178 -0.05 -25.05 7.67
C CYS A 178 -0.64 -25.27 9.07
N SER A 179 -0.70 -24.20 9.88
CA SER A 179 -1.37 -24.27 11.18
C SER A 179 -2.86 -24.59 11.03
N GLY A 180 -3.46 -25.18 12.07
CA GLY A 180 -4.81 -25.72 12.01
C GLY A 180 -5.86 -24.73 11.46
N GLY A 181 -6.61 -25.18 10.46
CA GLY A 181 -7.65 -24.39 9.78
C GLY A 181 -7.14 -23.55 8.60
N LEU A 182 -5.84 -23.52 8.34
CA LEU A 182 -5.24 -22.87 7.18
C LEU A 182 -4.87 -23.89 6.10
N SER A 183 -4.82 -23.44 4.85
CA SER A 183 -4.30 -24.15 3.70
C SER A 183 -3.31 -23.26 2.97
N CYS A 184 -2.27 -23.85 2.40
CA CYS A 184 -1.39 -23.15 1.48
C CYS A 184 -2.21 -22.71 0.26
N VAL A 185 -2.06 -21.43 -0.10
CA VAL A 185 -2.70 -20.79 -1.25
C VAL A 185 -1.75 -19.76 -1.88
N ALA A 186 -1.85 -19.58 -3.19
CA ALA A 186 -1.34 -18.40 -3.87
C ALA A 186 -2.36 -17.26 -3.74
N LEU A 187 -1.89 -16.07 -3.36
CA LEU A 187 -2.67 -14.87 -3.15
C LEU A 187 -2.13 -13.71 -4.00
N PRO A 188 -3.00 -12.82 -4.51
CA PRO A 188 -2.56 -11.66 -5.28
C PRO A 188 -1.82 -10.65 -4.39
N LEU A 189 -0.72 -10.09 -4.90
CA LEU A 189 -0.11 -8.93 -4.26
C LEU A 189 -0.98 -7.69 -4.51
N VAL A 190 -1.23 -6.90 -3.46
CA VAL A 190 -2.12 -5.73 -3.52
C VAL A 190 -1.39 -4.42 -3.88
N ASN A 191 -0.07 -4.40 -3.66
CA ASN A 191 0.79 -3.22 -3.75
C ASN A 191 1.91 -3.36 -4.79
N SER A 192 1.97 -4.46 -5.52
CA SER A 192 2.96 -4.69 -6.57
C SER A 192 2.45 -5.76 -7.53
N PRO A 193 2.99 -5.83 -8.76
CA PRO A 193 2.74 -6.97 -9.63
C PRO A 193 3.22 -8.29 -8.99
N GLY A 194 2.49 -9.38 -9.25
CA GLY A 194 2.81 -10.74 -8.81
C GLY A 194 1.90 -11.31 -7.73
N THR A 195 2.31 -12.46 -7.22
CA THR A 195 1.59 -13.26 -6.22
C THR A 195 2.48 -13.59 -5.03
N SER A 196 1.89 -14.05 -3.94
CA SER A 196 2.57 -14.59 -2.77
C SER A 196 1.98 -15.95 -2.42
N ILE A 197 2.80 -16.88 -1.92
CA ILE A 197 2.36 -18.20 -1.49
C ILE A 197 2.44 -18.23 0.04
N THR A 198 1.32 -18.47 0.71
CA THR A 198 1.23 -18.45 2.18
C THR A 198 0.12 -19.39 2.67
N CYS A 199 0.15 -19.72 3.95
CA CYS A 199 -0.96 -20.36 4.63
C CYS A 199 -2.05 -19.33 4.93
N ASP A 200 -3.27 -19.59 4.50
CA ASP A 200 -4.45 -18.75 4.76
C ASP A 200 -5.72 -19.61 4.82
N THR A 201 -6.84 -19.03 5.24
CA THR A 201 -8.13 -19.72 5.13
C THR A 201 -8.63 -19.68 3.69
N GLN A 202 -9.35 -20.72 3.25
CA GLN A 202 -9.97 -20.70 1.91
C GLN A 202 -10.95 -19.53 1.74
N ALA A 203 -11.68 -19.18 2.81
CA ALA A 203 -12.61 -18.07 2.78
C ALA A 203 -11.91 -16.72 2.54
N ASP A 204 -10.82 -16.44 3.26
CA ASP A 204 -10.04 -15.21 3.06
C ASP A 204 -9.35 -15.20 1.68
N ALA A 205 -8.78 -16.33 1.27
CA ALA A 205 -8.16 -16.48 -0.04
C ALA A 205 -9.15 -16.17 -1.19
N ALA A 206 -10.34 -16.75 -1.14
CA ALA A 206 -11.40 -16.50 -2.11
C ALA A 206 -11.84 -15.04 -2.10
N ALA A 207 -12.00 -14.44 -0.91
CA ALA A 207 -12.37 -13.04 -0.77
C ALA A 207 -11.30 -12.12 -1.40
N ARG A 208 -10.02 -12.34 -1.10
CA ARG A 208 -8.89 -11.56 -1.63
C ARG A 208 -8.75 -11.68 -3.14
N ILE A 209 -8.93 -12.88 -3.71
CA ILE A 209 -8.92 -13.09 -5.16
C ILE A 209 -10.12 -12.37 -5.79
N SER A 210 -11.33 -12.53 -5.24
CA SER A 210 -12.53 -11.86 -5.78
C SER A 210 -12.44 -10.33 -5.74
N ALA A 211 -11.80 -9.77 -4.70
CA ALA A 211 -11.58 -8.33 -4.56
C ALA A 211 -10.68 -7.74 -5.67
N THR A 212 -9.97 -8.58 -6.41
CA THR A 212 -9.20 -8.14 -7.59
C THR A 212 -10.07 -7.92 -8.84
N GLY A 213 -11.31 -8.40 -8.83
CA GLY A 213 -12.17 -8.54 -10.01
C GLY A 213 -12.05 -9.89 -10.72
N ALA A 214 -11.16 -10.77 -10.28
CA ALA A 214 -11.08 -12.15 -10.77
C ALA A 214 -12.33 -12.96 -10.34
N THR A 215 -12.84 -13.78 -11.26
CA THR A 215 -14.03 -14.62 -11.07
C THR A 215 -13.66 -16.09 -11.09
N GLY A 216 -14.50 -16.98 -10.54
CA GLY A 216 -14.25 -18.43 -10.57
C GLY A 216 -13.63 -19.03 -9.30
N GLY A 217 -13.52 -18.24 -8.23
CA GLY A 217 -13.01 -18.71 -6.94
C GLY A 217 -11.48 -18.77 -6.89
N ILE A 218 -10.93 -19.65 -6.04
CA ILE A 218 -9.49 -19.70 -5.73
C ILE A 218 -8.64 -20.17 -6.91
N SER A 219 -9.17 -21.05 -7.76
CA SER A 219 -8.43 -21.71 -8.84
C SER A 219 -8.91 -21.33 -10.26
N GLY A 220 -9.86 -20.40 -10.38
CA GLY A 220 -10.33 -19.86 -11.66
C GLY A 220 -11.50 -20.58 -12.30
#